data_AF-A0A3P7HKR2-F1
#
_entry.id   AF-A0A3P7HKR2-F1
#
_cell.length_a   1.000
_cell.length_b   1.000
_cell.length_c   1.000
_cell.angle_alpha   90.00
_cell.angle_beta   90.00
_cell.angle_gamma   90.00
#
_symmetry.space_group_name_H-M   'P 1'
#
loop_
_entity.id
_entity.type
_entity.pdbx_description
1 polymer ?
#
loop_
_entity_poly.entity_id
_entity_poly.type
_entity_poly.pdbx_seq_one_letter_code
_entity_poly.pdbx_strand_id
1 'polypeptide(L)'
;MRISGAKSETGCPSDCHRSGNGPAGLALSAFLSGVLPYYNPNAPHPDPTVDEKLRENLRQSLIDQDLKWCETIEFLGGSSRPLSTLYDSLVRPGADVGAQISSRLLWQTDERRQIPHLVLGETAVGGSWNNYDPEMIALSSSSWLDLPGLSISDWLQGTPLISRLSLSHHVEPLLDVQTQRNSCVYRVRVVVVGDGISSADAVRVCLEHEVPVLHLMRRTERQIQNSVLSRLSPLHYLEYHSIFRLMIGRDSHPLYVKRHASSIISVDENSVLTISTSKGYQYEKCSLLVICIGRVSGFDGILVGKYTFTGYHSEEDPTLMRVGSFAGDNFVRYIVGGCLDVARSLHDFYRKQEQ
;
A
#
# COMPACT_ATOMS: atom_id res chain seq x y z
N MET A 1 14.70 15.34 14.34
CA MET A 1 13.90 14.13 14.57
C MET A 1 14.21 13.54 15.94
N ARG A 2 13.27 13.58 16.91
CA ARG A 2 13.38 12.81 18.17
C ARG A 2 12.46 11.60 18.08
N ILE A 3 13.04 10.41 17.96
CA ILE A 3 12.29 9.16 17.96
C ILE A 3 12.37 8.57 19.38
N SER A 4 11.28 8.68 20.14
CA SER A 4 11.18 8.05 21.45
C SER A 4 10.58 6.64 21.30
N GLY A 5 11.39 5.60 21.47
CA GLY A 5 10.88 4.27 21.79
C GLY A 5 10.06 4.35 23.09
N ALA A 6 8.87 3.75 23.11
CA ALA A 6 7.87 4.03 24.13
C ALA A 6 8.33 3.62 25.55
N LYS A 7 8.69 4.62 26.37
CA LYS A 7 8.57 4.68 27.85
C LYS A 7 9.06 6.05 28.37
N SER A 8 8.20 7.05 28.36
CA SER A 8 8.43 8.30 29.11
C SER A 8 7.12 8.97 29.52
N GLU A 9 6.85 8.94 30.83
CA GLU A 9 5.77 9.71 31.48
C GLU A 9 6.16 11.20 31.56
N THR A 10 6.20 11.87 30.40
CA THR A 10 6.38 13.33 30.32
C THR A 10 5.34 13.89 29.38
N GLY A 11 4.46 14.76 29.92
CA GLY A 11 3.34 15.33 29.18
C GLY A 11 3.78 16.03 27.89
N CYS A 12 3.10 15.73 26.80
CA CYS A 12 3.31 16.39 25.52
C CYS A 12 2.66 17.80 25.57
N PRO A 13 3.32 18.87 25.09
CA PRO A 13 2.65 20.15 24.91
C PRO A 13 1.47 20.01 23.94
N SER A 14 0.46 20.87 24.11
CA SER A 14 -0.83 20.80 23.39
C SER A 14 -0.72 20.84 21.87
N ASP A 15 0.36 21.43 21.35
CA ASP A 15 0.46 21.86 19.95
C ASP A 15 1.32 20.90 19.09
N CYS A 16 1.64 19.72 19.62
CA CYS A 16 2.55 18.77 18.98
C CYS A 16 1.81 17.70 18.16
N HIS A 17 1.99 17.73 16.83
CA HIS A 17 1.41 16.77 15.90
C HIS A 17 1.97 15.35 16.11
N ARG A 18 1.11 14.33 16.07
CA ARG A 18 1.48 12.92 16.29
C ARG A 18 1.42 12.14 14.98
N SER A 19 2.51 11.48 14.62
CA SER A 19 2.63 10.64 13.41
C SER A 19 3.01 9.21 13.77
N GLY A 20 2.63 8.23 12.94
CA GLY A 20 3.02 6.82 13.12
C GLY A 20 4.51 6.58 12.86
N ASN A 21 5.11 5.54 13.45
CA ASN A 21 6.52 5.19 13.21
C ASN A 21 6.79 4.40 11.90
N GLY A 22 5.74 4.08 11.13
CA GLY A 22 5.81 3.37 9.86
C GLY A 22 6.21 4.27 8.66
N PRO A 23 6.25 3.73 7.44
CA PRO A 23 6.83 4.40 6.26
C PRO A 23 6.17 5.75 5.94
N ALA A 24 4.84 5.81 5.99
CA ALA A 24 4.09 7.05 5.81
C ALA A 24 4.45 8.11 6.86
N GLY A 25 4.60 7.70 8.11
CA GLY A 25 4.92 8.65 9.17
C GLY A 25 6.39 9.08 9.19
N LEU A 26 7.32 8.25 8.70
CA LEU A 26 8.69 8.66 8.38
C LEU A 26 8.73 9.68 7.24
N ALA A 27 8.00 9.43 6.15
CA ALA A 27 7.89 10.36 5.03
C ALA A 27 7.29 11.70 5.45
N LEU A 28 6.18 11.68 6.20
CA LEU A 28 5.59 12.90 6.77
C LEU A 28 6.56 13.60 7.75
N SER A 29 7.23 12.85 8.62
CA SER A 29 8.22 13.41 9.57
C SER A 29 9.40 14.08 8.85
N ALA A 30 9.82 13.57 7.69
CA ALA A 30 10.85 14.21 6.87
C ALA A 30 10.38 15.57 6.34
N PHE A 31 9.19 15.64 5.70
CA PHE A 31 8.63 16.92 5.24
C PHE A 31 8.45 17.92 6.39
N LEU A 32 7.84 17.49 7.52
CA LEU A 32 7.66 18.33 8.71
C LEU A 32 8.97 18.69 9.43
N SER A 33 10.08 17.99 9.14
CA SER A 33 11.44 18.35 9.58
C SER A 33 12.12 19.37 8.64
N GLY A 34 11.40 19.90 7.66
CA GLY A 34 11.91 20.87 6.70
C GLY A 34 12.67 20.27 5.52
N VAL A 35 12.46 18.98 5.19
CA VAL A 35 13.01 18.37 3.96
C VAL A 35 12.09 18.71 2.79
N LEU A 36 12.49 19.69 2.00
CA LEU A 36 11.68 20.33 0.96
C LEU A 36 12.01 19.78 -0.44
N PRO A 37 11.03 19.26 -1.20
CA PRO A 37 11.19 18.91 -2.61
C PRO A 37 11.11 20.16 -3.50
N TYR A 38 12.04 20.31 -4.44
CA TYR A 38 12.05 21.33 -5.50
C TYR A 38 12.13 20.65 -6.86
N TYR A 39 11.59 21.27 -7.91
CA TYR A 39 11.74 20.74 -9.27
C TYR A 39 13.15 20.96 -9.81
N ASN A 40 13.71 19.98 -10.52
CA ASN A 40 15.04 20.03 -11.12
C ASN A 40 14.98 20.49 -12.59
N PRO A 41 15.27 21.76 -12.93
CA PRO A 41 15.18 22.23 -14.32
C PRO A 41 16.19 21.56 -15.26
N ASN A 42 17.25 20.97 -14.72
CA ASN A 42 18.31 20.26 -15.45
C ASN A 42 17.95 18.78 -15.74
N ALA A 43 16.90 18.26 -15.11
CA ALA A 43 16.37 16.92 -15.34
C ALA A 43 14.86 17.04 -15.66
N PRO A 44 14.50 17.43 -16.90
CA PRO A 44 13.10 17.65 -17.28
C PRO A 44 12.24 16.39 -17.10
N HIS A 45 10.97 16.61 -16.79
CA HIS A 45 9.95 15.58 -16.74
C HIS A 45 9.63 15.08 -18.18
N PRO A 46 9.41 13.77 -18.41
CA PRO A 46 9.17 13.25 -19.76
C PRO A 46 7.87 13.75 -20.42
N ASP A 47 6.85 14.06 -19.62
CA ASP A 47 5.66 14.77 -20.10
C ASP A 47 5.95 16.29 -20.16
N PRO A 48 5.81 16.94 -21.34
CA PRO A 48 6.17 18.34 -21.52
C PRO A 48 5.20 19.32 -20.86
N THR A 49 3.92 18.96 -20.70
CA THR A 49 2.91 19.80 -20.03
C THR A 49 3.22 19.89 -18.53
N VAL A 50 3.65 18.78 -17.95
CA VAL A 50 4.11 18.72 -16.55
C VAL A 50 5.44 19.48 -16.37
N ASP A 51 6.39 19.35 -17.31
CA ASP A 51 7.65 20.12 -17.26
C ASP A 51 7.40 21.63 -17.36
N GLU A 52 6.53 22.09 -18.26
CA GLU A 52 6.14 23.49 -18.41
C GLU A 52 5.53 24.03 -17.11
N LYS A 53 4.52 23.34 -16.54
CA LYS A 53 3.84 23.75 -15.31
C LYS A 53 4.77 23.86 -14.10
N LEU A 54 5.75 22.96 -13.99
CA LEU A 54 6.73 23.00 -12.90
C LEU A 54 7.83 24.05 -13.12
N ARG A 55 8.13 24.42 -14.37
CA ARG A 55 9.05 25.52 -14.71
C ARG A 55 8.50 26.90 -14.36
N GLU A 56 7.19 27.07 -14.29
CA GLU A 56 6.55 28.32 -13.85
C GLU A 56 7.01 28.73 -12.42
N ASN A 57 7.34 27.75 -11.56
CA ASN A 57 7.55 27.98 -10.13
C ASN A 57 8.87 27.39 -9.57
N LEU A 58 9.96 27.36 -10.35
CA LEU A 58 11.26 26.77 -9.98
C LEU A 58 11.86 27.21 -8.63
N ARG A 59 11.50 28.39 -8.12
CA ARG A 59 12.00 28.93 -6.83
C ARG A 59 11.18 28.52 -5.61
N GLN A 60 10.07 27.79 -5.81
CA GLN A 60 9.18 27.34 -4.75
C GLN A 60 9.29 25.82 -4.60
N SER A 61 9.21 25.34 -3.35
CA SER A 61 9.08 23.90 -3.09
C SER A 61 7.73 23.40 -3.60
N LEU A 62 7.62 22.11 -3.93
CA LEU A 62 6.31 21.46 -4.14
C LEU A 62 5.42 21.48 -2.89
N ILE A 63 5.93 21.92 -1.73
CA ILE A 63 5.10 22.26 -0.56
C ILE A 63 4.35 23.60 -0.76
N ASP A 64 4.91 24.54 -1.50
CA ASP A 64 4.39 25.92 -1.60
C ASP A 64 3.64 26.22 -2.92
N GLN A 65 3.93 25.47 -3.99
CA GLN A 65 3.34 25.69 -5.32
C GLN A 65 1.82 25.42 -5.34
N ASP A 66 1.07 26.09 -6.21
CA ASP A 66 -0.27 25.62 -6.59
C ASP A 66 -0.14 24.46 -7.60
N LEU A 67 -0.56 23.27 -7.17
CA LEU A 67 -0.47 22.03 -7.93
C LEU A 67 -1.84 21.53 -8.41
N LYS A 68 -2.93 22.30 -8.23
CA LYS A 68 -4.29 21.89 -8.64
C LYS A 68 -4.42 21.55 -10.13
N TRP A 69 -3.55 22.10 -10.98
CA TRP A 69 -3.47 21.74 -12.39
C TRP A 69 -3.23 20.23 -12.62
N CYS A 70 -2.69 19.48 -11.65
CA CYS A 70 -2.53 18.03 -11.78
C CYS A 70 -3.87 17.29 -11.95
N GLU A 71 -4.98 17.85 -11.46
CA GLU A 71 -6.33 17.30 -11.67
C GLU A 71 -6.80 17.44 -13.14
N THR A 72 -6.22 18.37 -13.90
CA THR A 72 -6.61 18.68 -15.29
C THR A 72 -5.84 17.88 -16.35
N ILE A 73 -4.72 17.25 -15.98
CA ILE A 73 -3.90 16.46 -16.90
C ILE A 73 -4.41 15.02 -16.92
N GLU A 74 -4.79 14.50 -18.09
CA GLU A 74 -5.53 13.24 -18.24
C GLU A 74 -4.93 12.04 -17.46
N PHE A 75 -3.61 11.83 -17.54
CA PHE A 75 -2.95 10.71 -16.87
C PHE A 75 -2.81 10.88 -15.34
N LEU A 76 -2.92 12.11 -14.83
CA LEU A 76 -2.87 12.44 -13.40
C LEU A 76 -4.28 12.51 -12.80
N GLY A 77 -5.19 13.24 -13.45
CA GLY A 77 -6.59 13.40 -13.05
C GLY A 77 -7.44 12.13 -13.18
N GLY A 78 -7.03 11.17 -14.01
CA GLY A 78 -7.62 9.82 -14.03
C GLY A 78 -7.34 9.00 -12.76
N SER A 79 -6.42 9.44 -11.90
CA SER A 79 -6.16 8.84 -10.59
C SER A 79 -7.07 9.44 -9.52
N SER A 80 -7.49 8.62 -8.56
CA SER A 80 -8.17 9.14 -7.35
C SER A 80 -7.23 9.91 -6.41
N ARG A 81 -5.93 10.02 -6.75
CA ARG A 81 -4.92 10.81 -6.02
C ARG A 81 -3.97 11.51 -7.02
N PRO A 82 -4.40 12.59 -7.70
CA PRO A 82 -3.62 13.24 -8.76
C PRO A 82 -2.26 13.78 -8.27
N LEU A 83 -2.22 14.49 -7.13
CA LEU A 83 -0.96 14.99 -6.54
C LEU A 83 0.00 13.85 -6.17
N SER A 84 -0.52 12.75 -5.66
CA SER A 84 0.33 11.59 -5.31
C SER A 84 0.89 10.91 -6.56
N THR A 85 0.11 10.88 -7.66
CA THR A 85 0.54 10.37 -8.96
C THR A 85 1.61 11.27 -9.60
N LEU A 86 1.48 12.60 -9.44
CA LEU A 86 2.49 13.59 -9.84
C LEU A 86 3.79 13.41 -9.04
N TYR A 87 3.71 13.19 -7.72
CA TYR A 87 4.88 12.91 -6.90
C TYR A 87 5.61 11.65 -7.39
N ASP A 88 4.88 10.55 -7.62
CA ASP A 88 5.47 9.30 -8.12
C ASP A 88 6.13 9.49 -9.50
N SER A 89 5.50 10.26 -10.41
CA SER A 89 6.06 10.55 -11.74
C SER A 89 7.29 11.45 -11.69
N LEU A 90 7.45 12.27 -10.65
CA LEU A 90 8.64 13.09 -10.42
C LEU A 90 9.77 12.32 -9.75
N VAL A 91 9.48 11.43 -8.78
CA VAL A 91 10.53 10.67 -8.08
C VAL A 91 11.09 9.54 -8.94
N ARG A 92 10.25 8.85 -9.73
CA ARG A 92 10.68 7.84 -10.71
C ARG A 92 9.80 7.89 -11.98
N PRO A 93 10.13 8.76 -12.95
CA PRO A 93 9.38 8.85 -14.20
C PRO A 93 9.34 7.51 -14.93
N GLY A 94 8.15 7.09 -15.38
CA GLY A 94 7.97 5.85 -16.13
C GLY A 94 8.20 4.55 -15.32
N ALA A 95 8.30 4.60 -13.99
CA ALA A 95 8.45 3.40 -13.17
C ALA A 95 7.34 2.36 -13.36
N ASP A 96 6.12 2.79 -13.71
CA ASP A 96 5.02 1.90 -14.10
C ASP A 96 5.42 0.94 -15.24
N VAL A 97 6.07 1.46 -16.28
CA VAL A 97 6.56 0.69 -17.44
C VAL A 97 7.97 0.13 -17.23
N GLY A 98 8.46 0.11 -15.99
CA GLY A 98 9.79 -0.39 -15.62
C GLY A 98 10.96 0.52 -15.99
N ALA A 99 10.71 1.76 -16.42
CA ALA A 99 11.76 2.69 -16.83
C ALA A 99 12.65 3.08 -15.64
N GLN A 100 13.97 3.05 -15.84
CA GLN A 100 14.98 3.42 -14.84
C GLN A 100 15.42 4.88 -15.03
N ILE A 101 14.48 5.81 -14.80
CA ILE A 101 14.71 7.25 -14.91
C ILE A 101 14.95 7.83 -13.51
N SER A 102 16.02 8.61 -13.36
CA SER A 102 16.38 9.26 -12.10
C SER A 102 15.34 10.31 -11.67
N SER A 103 15.34 10.67 -10.38
CA SER A 103 14.43 11.69 -9.85
C SER A 103 14.51 13.02 -10.61
N ARG A 104 13.36 13.67 -10.76
CA ARG A 104 13.18 15.05 -11.26
C ARG A 104 13.19 16.08 -10.12
N LEU A 105 13.44 15.64 -8.88
CA LEU A 105 13.44 16.48 -7.69
C LEU A 105 14.87 16.80 -7.22
N LEU A 106 15.06 18.02 -6.74
CA LEU A 106 16.14 18.41 -5.86
C LEU A 106 15.61 18.50 -4.43
N TRP A 107 16.42 18.13 -3.46
CA TRP A 107 16.07 18.18 -2.04
C TRP A 107 16.85 19.30 -1.36
N GLN A 108 16.16 20.12 -0.57
CA GLN A 108 16.76 21.15 0.27
C GLN A 108 16.25 20.99 1.69
N THR A 109 17.06 21.34 2.69
CA THR A 109 16.64 21.32 4.09
C THR A 109 16.57 22.74 4.63
N ASP A 110 15.44 23.14 5.21
CA ASP A 110 15.26 24.42 5.87
C ASP A 110 14.70 24.24 7.29
N GLU A 111 15.53 24.50 8.30
CA GLU A 111 15.14 24.38 9.71
C GLU A 111 14.03 25.37 10.11
N ARG A 112 13.89 26.50 9.41
CA ARG A 112 12.81 27.49 9.66
C ARG A 112 11.44 26.98 9.21
N ARG A 113 11.44 25.94 8.38
CA ARG A 113 10.25 25.23 7.89
C ARG A 113 9.94 23.99 8.72
N GLN A 114 10.49 23.88 9.93
CA GLN A 114 10.15 22.79 10.84
C GLN A 114 8.81 23.03 11.54
N ILE A 115 7.90 22.06 11.43
CA ILE A 115 6.68 21.98 12.23
C ILE A 115 6.96 21.00 13.39
N PRO A 116 6.91 21.44 14.67
CA PRO A 116 7.17 20.55 15.81
C PRO A 116 6.20 19.36 15.86
N HIS A 117 6.77 18.14 15.77
CA HIS A 117 5.99 16.90 15.72
C HIS A 117 6.68 15.76 16.49
N LEU A 118 5.88 14.78 16.91
CA LEU A 118 6.29 13.58 17.62
C LEU A 118 5.91 12.34 16.80
N VAL A 119 6.87 11.46 16.59
CA VAL A 119 6.65 10.17 15.94
C VAL A 119 6.42 9.11 17.03
N LEU A 120 5.26 8.46 17.00
CA LEU A 120 4.83 7.44 17.94
C LEU A 120 4.60 6.10 17.24
N GLY A 121 4.95 5.01 17.92
CA GLY A 121 4.55 3.68 17.50
C GLY A 121 5.07 2.60 18.44
N GLU A 122 4.39 1.46 18.42
CA GLU A 122 4.66 0.31 19.31
C GLU A 122 5.77 -0.60 18.77
N THR A 123 6.28 -0.32 17.56
CA THR A 123 7.26 -1.13 16.83
C THR A 123 8.59 -0.39 16.66
N ALA A 124 9.58 -1.04 16.05
CA ALA A 124 10.82 -0.37 15.63
C ALA A 124 10.57 0.67 14.52
N VAL A 125 11.53 1.58 14.34
CA VAL A 125 11.48 2.68 13.36
C VAL A 125 11.33 2.12 11.93
N GLY A 126 10.37 2.62 11.15
CA GLY A 126 9.99 2.03 9.86
C GLY A 126 8.81 1.07 9.95
N GLY A 127 8.36 0.71 11.16
CA GLY A 127 7.17 -0.11 11.38
C GLY A 127 7.26 -1.44 10.66
N SER A 128 6.38 -1.66 9.68
CA SER A 128 6.35 -2.89 8.87
C SER A 128 7.66 -3.19 8.14
N TRP A 129 8.49 -2.19 7.85
CA TRP A 129 9.81 -2.38 7.22
C TRP A 129 10.77 -3.26 8.03
N ASN A 130 10.60 -3.35 9.35
CA ASN A 130 11.46 -4.19 10.21
C ASN A 130 11.08 -5.67 10.19
N ASN A 131 9.85 -5.99 9.80
CA ASN A 131 9.27 -7.33 9.87
C ASN A 131 8.97 -7.89 8.47
N TYR A 132 9.67 -7.39 7.45
CA TYR A 132 9.65 -8.00 6.12
C TYR A 132 10.68 -9.13 6.07
N ASP A 133 10.18 -10.32 5.75
CA ASP A 133 10.99 -11.45 5.35
C ASP A 133 11.78 -11.10 4.07
N PRO A 134 13.04 -11.54 3.90
CA PRO A 134 13.85 -11.25 2.72
C PRO A 134 13.20 -11.58 1.36
N GLU A 135 12.17 -12.42 1.31
CA GLU A 135 11.49 -12.84 0.08
C GLU A 135 10.09 -12.20 -0.13
N MET A 136 9.71 -11.13 0.62
CA MET A 136 8.33 -10.60 0.70
C MET A 136 7.91 -9.49 -0.32
N ILE A 137 6.68 -9.57 -0.87
CA ILE A 137 6.18 -8.81 -2.03
C ILE A 137 5.81 -7.33 -1.78
N ALA A 138 6.68 -6.44 -2.25
CA ALA A 138 6.31 -5.16 -2.86
C ALA A 138 5.44 -5.33 -4.13
N LEU A 139 4.13 -5.07 -4.08
CA LEU A 139 3.36 -4.73 -5.30
C LEU A 139 3.86 -3.44 -5.96
N SER A 140 4.43 -2.55 -5.16
CA SER A 140 5.07 -1.33 -5.61
C SER A 140 6.54 -1.61 -5.92
N SER A 141 7.06 -0.98 -6.98
CA SER A 141 8.50 -0.98 -7.27
C SER A 141 9.30 -0.55 -6.03
N SER A 142 10.43 -1.22 -5.77
CA SER A 142 11.37 -0.82 -4.72
C SER A 142 11.84 0.63 -4.88
N SER A 143 11.90 1.13 -6.10
CA SER A 143 12.23 2.53 -6.41
C SER A 143 11.18 3.55 -5.91
N TRP A 144 10.02 3.10 -5.40
CA TRP A 144 9.03 3.93 -4.71
C TRP A 144 9.14 3.86 -3.17
N LEU A 145 10.09 3.09 -2.61
CA LEU A 145 10.40 3.09 -1.17
C LEU A 145 11.29 4.27 -0.74
N ASP A 146 11.73 5.11 -1.67
CA ASP A 146 12.45 6.35 -1.38
C ASP A 146 11.73 7.21 -0.33
N LEU A 147 12.45 7.59 0.72
CA LEU A 147 11.98 8.62 1.65
C LEU A 147 12.33 10.01 1.09
N PRO A 148 11.64 11.08 1.52
CA PRO A 148 12.00 12.44 1.17
C PRO A 148 13.47 12.72 1.51
N GLY A 149 14.26 13.13 0.50
CA GLY A 149 15.70 13.36 0.63
C GLY A 149 16.60 12.11 0.70
N LEU A 150 16.06 10.89 0.67
CA LEU A 150 16.81 9.65 0.84
C LEU A 150 16.42 8.61 -0.21
N SER A 151 17.26 8.48 -1.23
CA SER A 151 17.16 7.45 -2.27
C SER A 151 17.57 6.09 -1.74
N ILE A 152 16.70 5.08 -1.91
CA ILE A 152 17.00 3.72 -1.43
C ILE A 152 18.07 3.03 -2.28
N SER A 153 18.19 3.38 -3.58
CA SER A 153 19.26 2.89 -4.44
C SER A 153 20.63 3.46 -4.06
N ASP A 154 20.66 4.71 -3.60
CA ASP A 154 21.91 5.36 -3.22
C ASP A 154 22.40 4.80 -1.88
N TRP A 155 21.46 4.55 -0.95
CA TRP A 155 21.74 3.86 0.32
C TRP A 155 22.24 2.42 0.13
N LEU A 156 21.64 1.67 -0.81
CA LEU A 156 22.06 0.31 -1.17
C LEU A 156 23.26 0.25 -2.13
N GLN A 157 23.81 1.40 -2.54
CA GLN A 157 24.92 1.50 -3.51
C GLN A 157 24.65 0.82 -4.86
N GLY A 158 23.38 0.78 -5.28
CA GLY A 158 22.92 0.19 -6.52
C GLY A 158 21.39 0.12 -6.58
N THR A 159 20.82 0.00 -7.78
CA THR A 159 19.37 -0.22 -7.92
C THR A 159 19.01 -1.59 -7.34
N PRO A 160 18.18 -1.68 -6.28
CA PRO A 160 17.77 -2.98 -5.75
C PRO A 160 17.02 -3.79 -6.81
N LEU A 161 17.50 -5.01 -7.07
CA LEU A 161 16.91 -6.02 -7.99
C LEU A 161 15.58 -6.60 -7.46
N ILE A 162 14.77 -5.79 -6.79
CA ILE A 162 13.47 -6.16 -6.23
C ILE A 162 12.43 -6.00 -7.35
N SER A 163 12.45 -6.96 -8.27
CA SER A 163 11.57 -7.02 -9.44
C SER A 163 10.18 -7.62 -9.12
N ARG A 164 9.64 -7.33 -7.92
CA ARG A 164 8.54 -8.03 -7.22
C ARG A 164 9.00 -9.36 -6.60
N LEU A 165 9.16 -9.40 -5.28
CA LEU A 165 9.41 -10.63 -4.51
C LEU A 165 8.08 -11.40 -4.28
N SER A 166 8.01 -12.53 -3.56
CA SER A 166 6.77 -13.33 -3.39
C SER A 166 6.01 -13.02 -2.08
N LEU A 167 4.84 -13.61 -1.83
CA LEU A 167 4.23 -13.66 -0.48
C LEU A 167 4.50 -15.04 0.18
N SER A 168 5.67 -15.61 -0.13
CA SER A 168 6.06 -17.03 -0.01
C SER A 168 5.84 -17.65 1.38
N HIS A 169 6.40 -17.03 2.42
CA HIS A 169 6.66 -17.69 3.69
C HIS A 169 5.44 -18.11 4.54
N HIS A 170 4.23 -17.62 4.26
CA HIS A 170 3.04 -18.06 5.01
C HIS A 170 2.43 -19.36 4.46
N VAL A 171 2.86 -19.81 3.27
CA VAL A 171 2.29 -20.98 2.59
C VAL A 171 3.36 -22.05 2.37
N GLU A 172 4.58 -21.68 1.95
CA GLU A 172 5.66 -22.64 1.64
C GLU A 172 6.04 -23.62 2.76
N PRO A 173 6.26 -23.21 4.04
CA PRO A 173 6.61 -24.15 5.11
C PRO A 173 5.51 -25.19 5.40
N LEU A 174 4.28 -24.96 4.92
CA LEU A 174 3.13 -25.84 5.08
C LEU A 174 2.88 -26.68 3.82
N LEU A 175 3.30 -26.20 2.64
CA LEU A 175 3.29 -26.96 1.39
C LEU A 175 4.30 -28.12 1.47
N ASP A 176 5.52 -27.88 1.95
CA ASP A 176 6.54 -28.93 2.16
C ASP A 176 6.04 -30.10 3.03
N VAL A 177 5.24 -29.80 4.06
CA VAL A 177 4.62 -30.80 4.94
C VAL A 177 3.56 -31.64 4.21
N GLN A 178 2.92 -31.11 3.16
CA GLN A 178 2.03 -31.88 2.29
C GLN A 178 2.83 -32.71 1.28
N THR A 179 3.87 -32.15 0.65
CA THR A 179 4.67 -32.83 -0.39
C THR A 179 5.43 -34.05 0.18
N GLN A 180 5.87 -33.99 1.44
CA GLN A 180 6.58 -35.11 2.08
C GLN A 180 5.67 -36.25 2.58
N ARG A 181 4.35 -36.03 2.71
CA ARG A 181 3.40 -37.05 3.23
C ARG A 181 2.93 -38.00 2.14
N ASN A 182 3.84 -38.88 1.72
CA ASN A 182 3.68 -39.82 0.62
C ASN A 182 2.76 -41.03 0.95
N SER A 183 1.58 -40.79 1.55
CA SER A 183 0.66 -41.86 1.97
C SER A 183 -0.83 -41.46 1.99
N CYS A 184 -1.61 -42.19 1.19
CA CYS A 184 -3.08 -42.33 1.22
C CYS A 184 -3.97 -41.15 0.73
N VAL A 185 -4.28 -41.22 -0.57
CA VAL A 185 -5.52 -40.82 -1.28
C VAL A 185 -6.68 -40.24 -0.45
N TYR A 186 -6.55 -38.97 -0.05
CA TYR A 186 -7.70 -38.05 0.07
C TYR A 186 -7.41 -36.80 -0.75
N ARG A 187 -8.40 -36.31 -1.51
CA ARG A 187 -8.33 -35.05 -2.29
C ARG A 187 -8.40 -33.82 -1.37
N VAL A 188 -7.50 -33.74 -0.40
CA VAL A 188 -7.43 -32.62 0.53
C VAL A 188 -6.79 -31.43 -0.19
N ARG A 189 -7.46 -30.28 -0.13
CA ARG A 189 -7.07 -29.06 -0.84
C ARG A 189 -6.82 -27.92 0.14
N VAL A 190 -6.04 -26.92 -0.30
CA VAL A 190 -5.92 -25.65 0.41
C VAL A 190 -7.20 -24.85 0.18
N VAL A 191 -7.72 -24.20 1.21
CA VAL A 191 -8.89 -23.31 1.10
C VAL A 191 -8.44 -21.88 1.36
N VAL A 192 -8.59 -21.02 0.36
CA VAL A 192 -8.24 -19.60 0.44
C VAL A 192 -9.52 -18.77 0.55
N VAL A 193 -9.58 -17.84 1.49
CA VAL A 193 -10.76 -16.99 1.74
C VAL A 193 -10.42 -15.52 1.55
N GLY A 194 -11.06 -14.86 0.60
CA GLY A 194 -10.85 -13.43 0.30
C GLY A 194 -11.04 -13.13 -1.19
N ASP A 195 -10.99 -11.85 -1.56
CA ASP A 195 -11.07 -11.39 -2.95
C ASP A 195 -10.10 -10.24 -3.26
N GLY A 196 -9.01 -10.15 -2.49
CA GLY A 196 -8.00 -9.11 -2.57
C GLY A 196 -6.64 -9.64 -3.00
N ILE A 197 -5.63 -8.75 -2.99
CA ILE A 197 -4.25 -9.05 -3.38
C ILE A 197 -3.69 -10.26 -2.61
N SER A 198 -3.82 -10.28 -1.28
CA SER A 198 -3.29 -11.37 -0.45
C SER A 198 -3.96 -12.73 -0.74
N SER A 199 -5.24 -12.75 -1.15
CA SER A 199 -5.88 -14.02 -1.54
C SER A 199 -5.45 -14.45 -2.94
N ALA A 200 -5.20 -13.49 -3.84
CA ALA A 200 -4.62 -13.79 -5.15
C ALA A 200 -3.20 -14.36 -5.05
N ASP A 201 -2.35 -13.83 -4.16
CA ASP A 201 -1.02 -14.40 -3.89
C ASP A 201 -1.10 -15.81 -3.30
N ALA A 202 -1.95 -16.03 -2.29
CA ALA A 202 -2.12 -17.36 -1.71
C ALA A 202 -2.57 -18.40 -2.76
N VAL A 203 -3.48 -18.02 -3.67
CA VAL A 203 -3.87 -18.87 -4.81
C VAL A 203 -2.70 -19.09 -5.76
N ARG A 204 -1.97 -18.03 -6.14
CA ARG A 204 -0.82 -18.10 -7.05
C ARG A 204 0.23 -19.10 -6.54
N VAL A 205 0.66 -18.96 -5.28
CA VAL A 205 1.65 -19.86 -4.65
C VAL A 205 1.16 -21.31 -4.60
N CYS A 206 -0.14 -21.56 -4.32
CA CYS A 206 -0.69 -22.91 -4.39
C CYS A 206 -0.61 -23.50 -5.81
N LEU A 207 -0.92 -22.71 -6.84
CA LEU A 207 -0.91 -23.18 -8.24
C LEU A 207 0.51 -23.38 -8.78
N GLU A 208 1.46 -22.54 -8.39
CA GLU A 208 2.90 -22.69 -8.72
C GLU A 208 3.49 -23.99 -8.15
N HIS A 209 2.99 -24.46 -7.01
CA HIS A 209 3.40 -25.71 -6.35
C HIS A 209 2.48 -26.92 -6.67
N GLU A 210 1.68 -26.84 -7.74
CA GLU A 210 0.73 -27.89 -8.17
C GLU A 210 -0.29 -28.34 -7.09
N VAL A 211 -0.59 -27.48 -6.10
CA VAL A 211 -1.52 -27.82 -5.02
C VAL A 211 -2.97 -27.43 -5.36
N PRO A 212 -3.94 -28.37 -5.25
CA PRO A 212 -5.36 -28.07 -5.41
C PRO A 212 -5.83 -26.98 -4.45
N VAL A 213 -6.55 -25.99 -4.97
CA VAL A 213 -7.06 -24.85 -4.20
C VAL A 213 -8.55 -24.61 -4.42
N LEU A 214 -9.27 -24.35 -3.33
CA LEU A 214 -10.63 -23.84 -3.33
C LEU A 214 -10.64 -22.39 -2.84
N HIS A 215 -10.95 -21.47 -3.75
CA HIS A 215 -10.98 -20.03 -3.48
C HIS A 215 -12.42 -19.60 -3.18
N LEU A 216 -12.68 -19.25 -1.91
CA LEU A 216 -13.97 -18.80 -1.40
C LEU A 216 -14.02 -17.27 -1.35
N MET A 217 -14.95 -16.71 -2.11
CA MET A 217 -15.18 -15.27 -2.22
C MET A 217 -16.58 -14.94 -1.71
N ARG A 218 -16.68 -14.02 -0.74
CA ARG A 218 -17.98 -13.55 -0.19
C ARG A 218 -18.77 -12.75 -1.23
N ARG A 219 -18.09 -12.01 -2.10
CA ARG A 219 -18.72 -11.21 -3.17
C ARG A 219 -19.21 -12.09 -4.31
N THR A 220 -20.18 -11.59 -5.06
CA THR A 220 -20.62 -12.15 -6.35
C THR A 220 -19.62 -11.86 -7.46
N GLU A 221 -19.65 -12.62 -8.56
CA GLU A 221 -18.79 -12.38 -9.73
C GLU A 221 -18.85 -10.93 -10.23
N ARG A 222 -20.07 -10.37 -10.37
CA ARG A 222 -20.30 -8.98 -10.79
C ARG A 222 -19.65 -7.97 -9.84
N GLN A 223 -19.61 -8.25 -8.55
CA GLN A 223 -18.95 -7.37 -7.56
C GLN A 223 -17.41 -7.52 -7.60
N ILE A 224 -16.89 -8.72 -7.93
CA ILE A 224 -15.44 -8.97 -8.06
C ILE A 224 -14.87 -8.27 -9.31
N GLN A 225 -15.66 -8.12 -10.38
CA GLN A 225 -15.28 -7.32 -11.55
C GLN A 225 -14.93 -5.85 -11.22
N ASN A 226 -15.38 -5.33 -10.06
CA ASN A 226 -15.08 -3.99 -9.55
C ASN A 226 -14.11 -4.00 -8.33
N SER A 227 -13.39 -5.11 -8.12
CA SER A 227 -12.41 -5.27 -7.04
C SER A 227 -11.13 -4.44 -7.27
N VAL A 228 -10.22 -4.45 -6.29
CA VAL A 228 -8.89 -3.83 -6.44
C VAL A 228 -8.11 -4.46 -7.61
N LEU A 229 -8.25 -5.77 -7.80
CA LEU A 229 -7.53 -6.53 -8.83
C LEU A 229 -7.93 -6.15 -10.26
N SER A 230 -9.17 -5.68 -10.49
CA SER A 230 -9.59 -5.25 -11.84
C SER A 230 -9.02 -3.88 -12.24
N ARG A 231 -8.50 -3.12 -11.28
CA ARG A 231 -7.82 -1.83 -11.50
C ARG A 231 -6.31 -1.96 -11.65
N LEU A 232 -5.74 -3.15 -11.44
CA LEU A 232 -4.32 -3.39 -11.68
C LEU A 232 -4.06 -3.48 -13.19
N SER A 233 -3.01 -2.82 -13.67
CA SER A 233 -2.60 -2.88 -15.08
C SER A 233 -2.34 -4.33 -15.51
N PRO A 234 -3.02 -4.85 -16.55
CA PRO A 234 -2.78 -6.20 -17.04
C PRO A 234 -1.35 -6.44 -17.50
N LEU A 235 -0.64 -5.39 -17.95
CA LEU A 235 0.75 -5.46 -18.40
C LEU A 235 1.74 -5.50 -17.24
N HIS A 236 1.47 -4.76 -16.16
CA HIS A 236 2.40 -4.61 -15.03
C HIS A 236 2.12 -5.57 -13.88
N TYR A 237 0.99 -6.29 -13.90
CA TYR A 237 0.60 -7.24 -12.87
C TYR A 237 0.02 -8.51 -13.50
N LEU A 238 0.71 -9.07 -14.49
CA LEU A 238 0.30 -10.25 -15.28
C LEU A 238 -0.09 -11.44 -14.38
N GLU A 239 0.68 -11.68 -13.34
CA GLU A 239 0.50 -12.70 -12.32
C GLU A 239 -0.84 -12.53 -11.58
N TYR A 240 -1.14 -11.33 -11.07
CA TYR A 240 -2.41 -11.01 -10.43
C TYR A 240 -3.58 -10.96 -11.42
N HIS A 241 -3.34 -10.50 -12.65
CA HIS A 241 -4.34 -10.46 -13.70
C HIS A 241 -4.77 -11.87 -14.11
N SER A 242 -3.84 -12.82 -14.12
CA SER A 242 -4.13 -14.25 -14.37
C SER A 242 -5.02 -14.83 -13.28
N ILE A 243 -4.70 -14.58 -12.00
CA ILE A 243 -5.58 -15.02 -10.88
C ILE A 243 -6.93 -14.29 -10.92
N PHE A 244 -6.97 -12.99 -11.25
CA PHE A 244 -8.20 -12.25 -11.42
C PHE A 244 -9.10 -12.85 -12.52
N ARG A 245 -8.52 -13.24 -13.67
CA ARG A 245 -9.26 -13.92 -14.76
C ARG A 245 -9.80 -15.30 -14.33
N LEU A 246 -9.06 -16.05 -13.51
CA LEU A 246 -9.56 -17.26 -12.86
C LEU A 246 -10.73 -16.96 -11.89
N MET A 247 -10.62 -15.91 -11.08
CA MET A 247 -11.66 -15.45 -10.14
C MET A 247 -12.96 -15.07 -10.84
N ILE A 248 -12.91 -14.28 -11.92
CA ILE A 248 -14.11 -13.91 -12.70
C ILE A 248 -14.52 -14.97 -13.74
N GLY A 249 -13.77 -16.07 -13.86
CA GLY A 249 -14.11 -17.18 -14.75
C GLY A 249 -13.97 -16.93 -16.24
N ARG A 250 -13.16 -15.95 -16.63
CA ARG A 250 -12.67 -15.87 -18.02
C ARG A 250 -11.70 -17.01 -18.34
N ASP A 251 -10.93 -17.44 -17.33
CA ASP A 251 -10.01 -18.57 -17.43
C ASP A 251 -10.41 -19.70 -16.48
N SER A 252 -9.85 -20.88 -16.73
CA SER A 252 -9.92 -22.07 -15.87
C SER A 252 -8.52 -22.66 -15.66
N HIS A 253 -8.33 -23.35 -14.55
CA HIS A 253 -7.10 -24.09 -14.24
C HIS A 253 -7.48 -25.40 -13.54
N PRO A 254 -6.89 -26.57 -13.88
CA PRO A 254 -7.35 -27.87 -13.37
C PRO A 254 -7.36 -27.98 -11.84
N LEU A 255 -6.42 -27.31 -11.19
CA LEU A 255 -6.24 -27.31 -9.73
C LEU A 255 -7.02 -26.19 -9.01
N TYR A 256 -7.69 -25.29 -9.75
CA TYR A 256 -8.38 -24.14 -9.19
C TYR A 256 -9.90 -24.28 -9.21
N VAL A 257 -10.52 -24.24 -8.03
CA VAL A 257 -11.98 -24.17 -7.88
C VAL A 257 -12.37 -22.85 -7.24
N LYS A 258 -13.24 -22.08 -7.90
CA LYS A 258 -13.86 -20.87 -7.31
C LYS A 258 -15.24 -21.13 -6.72
N ARG A 259 -15.57 -20.37 -5.68
CA ARG A 259 -16.93 -20.16 -5.17
C ARG A 259 -17.13 -18.66 -4.92
N HIS A 260 -18.17 -18.10 -5.53
CA HIS A 260 -18.66 -16.76 -5.24
C HIS A 260 -19.87 -16.82 -4.31
N ALA A 261 -20.23 -15.69 -3.70
CA ALA A 261 -21.37 -15.61 -2.77
C ALA A 261 -21.31 -16.70 -1.68
N SER A 262 -20.10 -16.95 -1.16
CA SER A 262 -19.83 -18.03 -0.21
C SER A 262 -19.05 -17.55 1.01
N SER A 263 -19.34 -18.12 2.17
CA SER A 263 -18.69 -17.78 3.44
C SER A 263 -18.56 -19.01 4.33
N ILE A 264 -17.44 -19.15 5.03
CA ILE A 264 -17.28 -20.16 6.09
C ILE A 264 -18.13 -19.75 7.29
N ILE A 265 -18.84 -20.71 7.88
CA ILE A 265 -19.68 -20.55 9.07
C ILE A 265 -18.97 -21.12 10.29
N SER A 266 -18.39 -22.30 10.14
CA SER A 266 -17.66 -23.02 11.18
C SER A 266 -16.54 -23.87 10.58
N VAL A 267 -15.55 -24.15 11.42
CA VAL A 267 -14.51 -25.16 11.21
C VAL A 267 -14.66 -26.14 12.36
N ASP A 268 -14.79 -27.43 12.07
CA ASP A 268 -14.86 -28.46 13.12
C ASP A 268 -13.46 -28.96 13.54
N GLU A 269 -13.45 -29.77 14.60
CA GLU A 269 -12.24 -30.43 15.13
C GLU A 269 -11.55 -31.40 14.14
N ASN A 270 -12.23 -31.77 13.04
CA ASN A 270 -11.74 -32.66 11.99
C ASN A 270 -11.26 -31.90 10.73
N SER A 271 -11.13 -30.58 10.82
CA SER A 271 -10.79 -29.66 9.72
C SER A 271 -11.78 -29.70 8.55
N VAL A 272 -13.06 -29.94 8.84
CA VAL A 272 -14.16 -29.81 7.89
C VAL A 272 -14.78 -28.42 8.03
N LEU A 273 -14.83 -27.71 6.90
CA LEU A 273 -15.42 -26.38 6.79
C LEU A 273 -16.90 -26.49 6.45
N THR A 274 -17.76 -25.83 7.23
CA THR A 274 -19.16 -25.60 6.82
C THR A 274 -19.22 -24.31 6.03
N ILE A 275 -19.51 -24.41 4.73
CA ILE A 275 -19.51 -23.29 3.78
C ILE A 275 -20.97 -22.95 3.41
N SER A 276 -21.41 -21.73 3.74
CA SER A 276 -22.64 -21.16 3.19
C SER A 276 -22.47 -20.85 1.71
N THR A 277 -23.45 -21.20 0.89
CA THR A 277 -23.53 -20.82 -0.53
C THR A 277 -24.96 -20.45 -0.90
N SER A 278 -25.16 -19.81 -2.05
CA SER A 278 -26.50 -19.56 -2.62
C SER A 278 -27.33 -20.83 -2.90
N LYS A 279 -26.71 -22.02 -2.84
CA LYS A 279 -27.37 -23.34 -3.01
C LYS A 279 -27.53 -24.10 -1.68
N GLY A 280 -27.36 -23.41 -0.54
CA GLY A 280 -27.34 -24.02 0.80
C GLY A 280 -25.92 -24.35 1.27
N TYR A 281 -25.82 -25.22 2.26
CA TYR A 281 -24.55 -25.56 2.91
C TYR A 281 -23.74 -26.61 2.12
N GLN A 282 -22.43 -26.41 2.04
CA GLN A 282 -21.46 -27.37 1.52
C GLN A 282 -20.43 -27.68 2.61
N TYR A 283 -19.90 -28.90 2.61
CA TYR A 283 -18.88 -29.36 3.54
C TYR A 283 -17.61 -29.70 2.76
N GLU A 284 -16.48 -29.10 3.14
CA GLU A 284 -15.19 -29.36 2.49
C GLU A 284 -14.12 -29.60 3.55
N LYS A 285 -13.37 -30.70 3.43
CA LYS A 285 -12.21 -30.98 4.30
C LYS A 285 -10.97 -30.30 3.73
N CYS A 286 -10.33 -29.44 4.52
CA CYS A 286 -9.12 -28.72 4.10
C CYS A 286 -7.86 -29.22 4.84
N SER A 287 -6.71 -29.14 4.18
CA SER A 287 -5.39 -29.36 4.81
C SER A 287 -4.89 -28.08 5.48
N LEU A 288 -5.20 -26.95 4.85
CA LEU A 288 -4.83 -25.61 5.28
C LEU A 288 -5.97 -24.65 4.92
N LEU A 289 -6.29 -23.76 5.85
CA LEU A 289 -7.24 -22.67 5.68
C LEU A 289 -6.49 -21.34 5.72
N VAL A 290 -6.45 -20.62 4.60
CA VAL A 290 -5.75 -19.35 4.44
C VAL A 290 -6.76 -18.20 4.45
N ILE A 291 -6.73 -17.37 5.49
CA ILE A 291 -7.68 -16.27 5.70
C ILE A 291 -7.07 -14.94 5.23
N CYS A 292 -7.57 -14.41 4.12
CA CYS A 292 -7.10 -13.20 3.45
C CYS A 292 -8.23 -12.15 3.33
N ILE A 293 -8.99 -11.95 4.41
CA ILE A 293 -10.18 -11.06 4.43
C ILE A 293 -9.86 -9.57 4.67
N GLY A 294 -8.58 -9.18 4.54
CA GLY A 294 -8.07 -7.83 4.82
C GLY A 294 -7.53 -7.69 6.25
N ARG A 295 -7.06 -6.48 6.58
CA ARG A 295 -6.63 -6.08 7.93
C ARG A 295 -7.40 -4.83 8.35
N VAL A 296 -7.66 -4.72 9.65
CA VAL A 296 -8.26 -3.53 10.28
C VAL A 296 -7.16 -2.80 11.06
N SER A 297 -7.19 -1.47 11.09
CA SER A 297 -6.24 -0.67 11.89
C SER A 297 -6.57 -0.78 13.38
N GLY A 298 -5.54 -0.81 14.24
CA GLY A 298 -5.72 -0.76 15.71
C GLY A 298 -6.39 0.52 16.26
N PHE A 299 -6.66 1.52 15.41
CA PHE A 299 -7.42 2.74 15.76
C PHE A 299 -8.94 2.58 15.67
N ASP A 300 -9.44 1.39 15.31
CA ASP A 300 -10.87 1.11 15.27
C ASP A 300 -11.49 1.26 16.68
N GLY A 301 -12.62 1.97 16.78
CA GLY A 301 -13.21 2.39 18.06
C GLY A 301 -12.52 3.54 18.82
N ILE A 302 -11.29 3.94 18.46
CA ILE A 302 -10.62 5.13 19.04
C ILE A 302 -11.01 6.38 18.24
N LEU A 303 -10.78 6.33 16.91
CA LEU A 303 -11.06 7.42 15.96
C LEU A 303 -12.28 7.10 15.09
N VAL A 304 -12.41 5.84 14.66
CA VAL A 304 -13.50 5.37 13.80
C VAL A 304 -14.83 5.50 14.54
N GLY A 305 -15.77 6.25 13.95
CA GLY A 305 -17.08 6.55 14.54
C GLY A 305 -17.14 7.83 15.39
N LYS A 306 -16.01 8.51 15.64
CA LYS A 306 -15.96 9.87 16.21
C LYS A 306 -15.59 10.95 15.22
N TYR A 307 -14.77 10.58 14.22
CA TYR A 307 -14.27 11.48 13.19
C TYR A 307 -14.53 10.90 11.80
N THR A 308 -14.94 11.77 10.89
CA THR A 308 -15.19 11.50 9.48
C THR A 308 -14.03 12.07 8.68
N PHE A 309 -13.60 11.36 7.63
CA PHE A 309 -12.41 11.76 6.90
C PHE A 309 -12.62 11.74 5.39
N THR A 310 -12.53 12.91 4.77
CA THR A 310 -12.47 13.09 3.32
C THR A 310 -11.01 13.21 2.88
N GLY A 311 -10.56 12.24 2.06
CA GLY A 311 -9.14 12.10 1.72
C GLY A 311 -8.28 11.88 2.97
N TYR A 312 -7.28 12.74 3.15
CA TYR A 312 -6.36 12.74 4.29
C TYR A 312 -6.87 13.52 5.52
N HIS A 313 -7.90 14.36 5.37
CA HIS A 313 -8.32 15.33 6.40
C HIS A 313 -9.55 14.85 7.18
N SER A 314 -9.59 15.15 8.47
CA SER A 314 -10.81 15.09 9.27
C SER A 314 -11.76 16.21 8.87
N GLU A 315 -13.06 15.94 8.88
CA GLU A 315 -14.11 16.93 8.61
C GLU A 315 -14.44 17.76 9.86
N GLU A 316 -14.15 17.23 11.06
CA GLU A 316 -14.45 17.86 12.33
C GLU A 316 -13.26 18.62 12.96
N ASP A 317 -12.01 18.30 12.57
CA ASP A 317 -10.79 18.92 13.11
C ASP A 317 -9.72 19.10 12.01
N PRO A 318 -9.40 20.34 11.59
CA PRO A 318 -8.45 20.59 10.51
C PRO A 318 -6.99 20.26 10.87
N THR A 319 -6.67 20.03 12.15
CA THR A 319 -5.34 19.57 12.60
C THR A 319 -5.24 18.04 12.65
N LEU A 320 -6.38 17.34 12.62
CA LEU A 320 -6.43 15.88 12.61
C LEU A 320 -6.36 15.36 11.16
N MET A 321 -5.23 14.75 10.82
CA MET A 321 -5.01 14.16 9.49
C MET A 321 -4.57 12.70 9.59
N ARG A 322 -4.78 11.94 8.52
CA ARG A 322 -4.39 10.53 8.38
C ARG A 322 -3.52 10.34 7.15
N VAL A 323 -2.56 9.41 7.21
CA VAL A 323 -1.70 9.03 6.08
C VAL A 323 -1.51 7.50 6.02
N GLY A 324 -1.04 6.99 4.88
CA GLY A 324 -0.75 5.56 4.73
C GLY A 324 -2.01 4.69 4.69
N SER A 325 -1.91 3.45 5.15
CA SER A 325 -3.01 2.47 5.08
C SER A 325 -4.29 2.92 5.81
N PHE A 326 -4.19 3.75 6.85
CA PHE A 326 -5.35 4.33 7.54
C PHE A 326 -6.08 5.39 6.68
N ALA A 327 -5.36 6.06 5.76
CA ALA A 327 -5.94 6.89 4.70
C ALA A 327 -6.35 6.09 3.44
N GLY A 328 -6.17 4.76 3.44
CA GLY A 328 -6.44 3.88 2.30
C GLY A 328 -5.27 3.73 1.31
N ASP A 329 -4.09 4.26 1.62
CA ASP A 329 -2.86 4.02 0.84
C ASP A 329 -2.30 2.64 1.18
N ASN A 330 -2.80 1.62 0.48
CA ASN A 330 -2.48 0.22 0.68
C ASN A 330 -1.32 -0.30 -0.20
N PHE A 331 -0.76 0.57 -1.04
CA PHE A 331 0.42 0.34 -1.85
C PHE A 331 1.53 1.27 -1.34
N VAL A 332 2.81 1.04 -1.66
CA VAL A 332 3.86 2.03 -1.37
C VAL A 332 3.67 3.26 -2.26
N ARG A 333 3.24 3.02 -3.51
CA ARG A 333 2.71 4.04 -4.41
C ARG A 333 1.68 4.92 -3.68
N TYR A 334 1.75 6.23 -3.93
CA TYR A 334 0.96 7.28 -3.30
C TYR A 334 1.26 7.60 -1.82
N ILE A 335 1.96 6.76 -1.04
CA ILE A 335 2.22 7.06 0.39
C ILE A 335 2.94 8.39 0.56
N VAL A 336 4.09 8.55 -0.11
CA VAL A 336 4.93 9.74 0.08
C VAL A 336 4.27 10.99 -0.51
N GLY A 337 3.60 10.85 -1.66
CA GLY A 337 2.80 11.92 -2.26
C GLY A 337 1.60 12.35 -1.40
N GLY A 338 1.00 11.43 -0.64
CA GLY A 338 -0.03 11.76 0.35
C GLY A 338 0.52 12.42 1.60
N CYS A 339 1.73 12.05 2.01
CA CYS A 339 2.44 12.73 3.10
C CYS A 339 2.85 14.15 2.68
N LEU A 340 3.17 14.37 1.40
CA LEU A 340 3.39 15.70 0.84
C LEU A 340 2.10 16.54 0.90
N ASP A 341 0.95 15.98 0.55
CA ASP A 341 -0.35 16.67 0.63
C ASP A 341 -0.68 17.12 2.07
N VAL A 342 -0.54 16.22 3.04
CA VAL A 342 -0.69 16.52 4.46
C VAL A 342 0.32 17.57 4.94
N ALA A 343 1.59 17.48 4.53
CA ALA A 343 2.59 18.49 4.87
C ALA A 343 2.28 19.87 4.27
N ARG A 344 1.79 19.94 3.03
CA ARG A 344 1.29 21.17 2.38
C ARG A 344 0.19 21.81 3.21
N SER A 345 -0.84 21.04 3.57
CA SER A 345 -1.97 21.54 4.36
C SER A 345 -1.57 22.04 5.75
N LEU A 346 -0.65 21.34 6.42
CA LEU A 346 -0.13 21.75 7.73
C LEU A 346 0.71 23.04 7.62
N HIS A 347 1.56 23.17 6.60
CA HIS A 347 2.27 24.42 6.33
C HIS A 347 1.31 25.59 6.04
N ASP A 348 0.27 25.35 5.24
CA ASP A 348 -0.75 26.35 4.94
C ASP A 348 -1.57 26.75 6.17
N PHE A 349 -1.84 25.81 7.08
CA PHE A 349 -2.55 26.08 8.32
C PHE A 349 -1.74 26.99 9.24
N TYR A 350 -0.48 26.63 9.55
CA TYR A 350 0.36 27.43 10.43
C TYR A 350 0.72 28.79 9.81
N ARG A 351 1.00 28.86 8.51
CA ARG A 351 1.24 30.13 7.78
C ARG A 351 0.07 31.12 7.88
N LYS A 352 -1.16 30.62 8.04
CA LYS A 352 -2.37 31.45 8.24
C LYS A 352 -2.62 31.85 9.70
N GLN A 353 -1.93 31.23 10.67
CA GLN A 353 -1.99 31.63 12.07
C GLN A 353 -0.90 32.65 12.45
N GLU A 354 0.17 32.75 11.64
CA GLU A 354 1.22 33.76 11.77
C GLU A 354 0.89 35.10 11.09
N GLN A 355 -0.29 35.21 10.45
CA GLN A 355 -0.81 36.41 9.76
C GLN A 355 -1.98 37.03 10.53
#